data_AF-A0A2G9MAR8-F1
#
_entry.id   AF-A0A2G9MAR8-F1
#
_cell.length_a   1.000
_cell.length_b   1.000
_cell.length_c   1.000
_cell.angle_alpha   90.00
_cell.angle_beta   90.00
_cell.angle_gamma   90.00
#
_symmetry.space_group_name_H-M   'P 1'
#
loop_
_entity.id
_entity.type
_entity.pdbx_description
1 polymer ?
#
loop_
_entity_poly.entity_id
_entity_poly.type
_entity_poly.pdbx_seq_one_letter_code
_entity_poly.pdbx_strand_id
1 'polypeptide(L)'
;MEQEPIVMRCIVEILGAPKDFIEAELRNHMKKVKEAGFNVLSEKYEEPVEKDNLFMQFVELEVSFKKLEELMDFCFESMPSSVEILSPDKMVMKLGDLEGFINDFQAKLHFTDAAYKKLDAEKKVLDHNVVNLCHNFILFACKLPQTLEDLSKLVGIKGDKLTGFVDHLIKKGKLKKEGDIFVAA
;
A
#
# COMPACT_ATOMS: atom_id res chain seq x y z
N MET A 1 33.83 25.19 -14.79
CA MET A 1 34.22 24.15 -13.82
C MET A 1 33.28 22.99 -14.05
N GLU A 2 33.78 21.83 -14.47
CA GLU A 2 32.95 20.63 -14.54
C GLU A 2 32.53 20.28 -13.11
N GLN A 3 31.22 20.19 -12.91
CA GLN A 3 30.65 19.83 -11.61
C GLN A 3 30.92 18.35 -11.38
N GLU A 4 31.45 18.00 -10.20
CA GLU A 4 31.65 16.61 -9.81
C GLU A 4 30.32 15.85 -9.89
N PRO A 5 30.30 14.60 -10.41
CA PRO A 5 29.06 13.85 -10.53
C PRO A 5 28.43 13.61 -9.16
N ILE A 6 27.10 13.60 -9.15
CA ILE A 6 26.33 13.28 -7.96
C ILE A 6 26.35 11.76 -7.82
N VAL A 7 26.90 11.25 -6.72
CA VAL A 7 26.86 9.82 -6.39
C VAL A 7 25.92 9.66 -5.22
N MET A 8 24.94 8.77 -5.38
CA MET A 8 23.91 8.51 -4.40
C MET A 8 23.90 7.03 -4.07
N ARG A 9 23.78 6.71 -2.79
CA ARG A 9 23.38 5.38 -2.31
C ARG A 9 21.89 5.40 -1.97
N CYS A 10 21.16 4.39 -2.41
CA CYS A 10 19.74 4.27 -2.09
C CYS A 10 19.32 2.82 -1.89
N ILE A 11 18.20 2.63 -1.19
CA ILE A 11 17.58 1.32 -1.00
C ILE A 11 16.27 1.31 -1.79
N VAL A 12 16.08 0.29 -2.62
CA VAL A 12 14.81 0.00 -3.28
C VAL A 12 14.29 -1.32 -2.73
N GLU A 13 13.06 -1.32 -2.24
CA GLU A 13 12.44 -2.46 -1.57
C GLU A 13 11.10 -2.84 -2.21
N ILE A 14 10.75 -4.11 -2.07
CA ILE A 14 9.48 -4.65 -2.52
C ILE A 14 8.93 -5.60 -1.45
N LEU A 15 7.61 -5.56 -1.28
CA LEU A 15 6.86 -6.39 -0.35
C LEU A 15 5.74 -7.10 -1.10
N GLY A 16 5.59 -8.41 -0.91
CA GLY A 16 4.58 -9.19 -1.62
C GLY A 16 4.62 -10.68 -1.32
N ALA A 17 4.00 -11.49 -2.18
CA ALA A 17 4.08 -12.95 -2.15
C ALA A 17 3.74 -13.50 -3.56
N PRO A 18 4.26 -14.68 -3.96
CA PRO A 18 5.23 -15.55 -3.27
C PRO A 18 6.69 -15.06 -3.40
N LYS A 19 7.63 -15.66 -2.65
CA LYS A 19 9.07 -15.28 -2.62
C LYS A 19 9.67 -15.13 -4.03
N ASP A 20 9.52 -16.13 -4.88
CA ASP A 20 10.10 -16.14 -6.23
C ASP A 20 9.58 -15.00 -7.11
N PHE A 21 8.31 -14.61 -6.93
CA PHE A 21 7.72 -13.50 -7.67
C PHE A 21 8.37 -12.17 -7.31
N ILE A 22 8.68 -11.97 -6.02
CA ILE A 22 9.28 -10.74 -5.52
C ILE A 22 10.73 -10.61 -5.99
N GLU A 23 11.48 -11.71 -5.94
CA GLU A 23 12.85 -11.74 -6.46
C GLU A 23 12.90 -11.41 -7.95
N ALA A 24 11.99 -12.00 -8.73
CA ALA A 24 11.89 -11.72 -10.16
C ALA A 24 11.49 -10.26 -10.41
N GLU A 25 10.53 -9.74 -9.66
CA GLU A 25 10.01 -8.38 -9.87
C GLU A 25 11.02 -7.31 -9.47
N LEU A 26 11.76 -7.50 -8.37
CA LEU A 26 12.85 -6.59 -7.99
C LEU A 26 13.94 -6.56 -9.06
N ARG A 27 14.32 -7.72 -9.60
CA ARG A 27 15.28 -7.80 -10.72
C ARG A 27 14.75 -7.15 -11.99
N ASN A 28 13.48 -7.34 -12.32
CA ASN A 28 12.85 -6.69 -13.47
C ASN A 28 12.81 -5.17 -13.31
N HIS A 29 12.51 -4.68 -12.10
CA HIS A 29 12.54 -3.26 -11.79
C HIS A 29 13.95 -2.69 -11.96
N MET A 30 14.98 -3.35 -11.43
CA MET A 30 16.38 -2.95 -11.63
C MET A 30 16.82 -3.00 -13.10
N LYS A 31 16.29 -3.94 -13.87
CA LYS A 31 16.53 -3.98 -15.32
C LYS A 31 15.97 -2.74 -16.01
N LYS A 32 14.74 -2.32 -15.67
CA LYS A 32 14.12 -1.11 -16.22
C LYS A 32 14.90 0.16 -15.85
N VAL A 33 15.39 0.24 -14.61
CA VAL A 33 16.28 1.33 -14.17
C VAL A 33 17.53 1.43 -15.06
N LYS A 34 18.18 0.30 -15.36
CA LYS A 34 19.33 0.28 -16.28
C LYS A 34 18.93 0.64 -17.72
N GLU A 35 17.80 0.14 -18.19
CA GLU A 35 17.27 0.43 -19.53
C GLU A 35 16.88 1.91 -19.71
N ALA A 36 16.50 2.60 -18.63
CA ALA A 36 16.24 4.04 -18.61
C ALA A 36 17.52 4.90 -18.74
N GLY A 37 18.70 4.28 -18.68
CA GLY A 37 19.99 4.94 -18.92
C GLY A 37 20.69 5.45 -17.66
N PHE A 38 20.21 5.09 -16.46
CA PHE A 38 20.87 5.46 -15.22
C PHE A 38 22.21 4.72 -15.05
N ASN A 39 23.24 5.45 -14.62
CA ASN A 39 24.58 4.90 -14.42
C ASN A 39 24.69 4.23 -13.03
N VAL A 40 24.26 2.97 -12.95
CA VAL A 40 24.36 2.15 -11.74
C VAL A 40 25.81 1.69 -11.54
N LEU A 41 26.43 2.11 -10.44
CA LEU A 41 27.81 1.78 -10.07
C LEU A 41 27.90 0.44 -9.34
N SER A 42 26.95 0.14 -8.46
CA SER A 42 26.90 -1.11 -7.70
C SER A 42 25.47 -1.51 -7.34
N GLU A 43 25.25 -2.82 -7.20
CA GLU A 43 23.99 -3.40 -6.72
C GLU A 43 24.28 -4.51 -5.72
N LYS A 44 23.62 -4.44 -4.56
CA LYS A 44 23.71 -5.47 -3.54
C LYS A 44 22.31 -5.90 -3.14
N TYR A 45 21.93 -7.09 -3.58
CA TYR A 45 20.64 -7.70 -3.23
C TYR A 45 20.78 -8.39 -1.88
N GLU A 46 19.83 -8.13 -1.00
CA GLU A 46 19.69 -8.89 0.25
C GLU A 46 18.69 -10.02 0.05
N GLU A 47 18.79 -11.04 0.90
CA GLU A 47 17.91 -12.21 0.85
C GLU A 47 16.48 -11.84 1.30
N PRO A 48 15.42 -12.40 0.68
CA PRO A 48 14.06 -12.12 1.11
C PRO A 48 13.79 -12.62 2.53
N VAL A 49 13.20 -11.75 3.34
CA VAL A 49 12.80 -12.02 4.73
C VAL A 49 11.28 -12.13 4.82
N GLU A 50 10.77 -13.15 5.50
CA GLU A 50 9.34 -13.33 5.73
C GLU A 50 8.84 -12.38 6.82
N LYS A 51 7.73 -11.68 6.55
CA LYS A 51 7.05 -10.76 7.46
C LYS A 51 5.54 -10.82 7.22
N ASP A 52 4.79 -11.22 8.24
CA ASP A 52 3.31 -11.24 8.23
C ASP A 52 2.68 -12.02 7.05
N ASN A 53 3.24 -13.19 6.69
CA ASN A 53 2.89 -14.02 5.52
C ASN A 53 3.22 -13.38 4.15
N LEU A 54 4.00 -12.31 4.13
CA LEU A 54 4.59 -11.72 2.94
C LEU A 54 6.11 -11.90 3.00
N PHE A 55 6.78 -11.70 1.88
CA PHE A 55 8.23 -11.62 1.81
C PHE A 55 8.62 -10.19 1.47
N MET A 56 9.67 -9.71 2.11
CA MET A 56 10.28 -8.42 1.86
C MET A 56 11.68 -8.67 1.31
N GLN A 57 12.02 -8.00 0.22
CA GLN A 57 13.38 -7.99 -0.33
C GLN A 57 13.77 -6.56 -0.66
N PHE A 58 15.04 -6.24 -0.48
CA PHE A 58 15.59 -4.96 -0.92
C PHE A 58 16.92 -5.13 -1.65
N VAL A 59 17.23 -4.10 -2.44
CA VAL A 59 18.50 -3.93 -3.13
C VAL A 59 19.07 -2.58 -2.75
N GLU A 60 20.32 -2.59 -2.31
CA GLU A 60 21.12 -1.38 -2.13
C GLU A 60 21.82 -1.05 -3.46
N LEU A 61 21.68 0.20 -3.89
CA LEU A 61 22.20 0.69 -5.15
C LEU A 61 23.11 1.88 -4.90
N GLU A 62 24.20 1.94 -5.66
CA GLU A 62 24.93 3.19 -5.85
C GLU A 62 24.74 3.64 -7.30
N VAL A 63 24.29 4.87 -7.49
CA VAL A 63 23.95 5.44 -8.81
C VAL A 63 24.63 6.78 -8.96
N SER A 64 25.17 7.04 -10.15
CA SER A 64 25.82 8.29 -10.50
C SER A 64 24.97 9.09 -11.48
N PHE A 65 24.81 10.38 -11.20
CA PHE A 65 24.05 11.34 -11.99
C PHE A 65 24.93 12.51 -12.38
N LYS A 66 24.72 13.03 -13.59
CA LYS A 66 25.44 14.23 -14.07
C LYS A 66 24.76 15.50 -13.61
N LYS A 67 23.44 15.45 -13.40
CA LYS A 67 22.60 16.57 -13.02
C LYS A 67 21.67 16.18 -11.88
N LEU A 68 21.28 17.17 -11.09
CA LEU A 68 20.30 16.97 -10.03
C LEU A 68 18.92 16.56 -10.56
N GLU A 69 18.53 17.06 -11.75
CA GLU A 69 17.30 16.68 -12.44
C GLU A 69 17.21 15.16 -12.64
N GLU A 70 18.29 14.52 -13.11
CA GLU A 70 18.35 13.07 -13.34
C GLU A 70 18.21 12.28 -12.03
N LEU A 71 18.77 12.78 -10.93
CA LEU A 71 18.59 12.19 -9.60
C LEU A 71 17.14 12.29 -9.16
N MET A 72 16.51 13.45 -9.36
CA MET A 72 15.12 13.69 -8.97
C MET A 72 14.16 12.79 -9.75
N ASP A 73 14.36 12.68 -11.06
CA ASP A 73 13.61 11.76 -11.93
C ASP A 73 13.75 10.32 -11.44
N PHE A 74 14.97 9.88 -11.13
CA PHE A 74 15.22 8.56 -10.55
C PHE A 74 14.44 8.35 -9.24
N CYS A 75 14.43 9.35 -8.34
CA CYS A 75 13.69 9.26 -7.08
C CYS A 75 12.18 9.17 -7.28
N PHE A 76 11.62 9.82 -8.30
CA PHE A 76 10.19 9.72 -8.61
C PHE A 76 9.81 8.40 -9.29
N GLU A 77 10.67 7.86 -10.15
CA GLU A 77 10.41 6.61 -10.89
C GLU A 77 10.67 5.37 -10.04
N SER A 78 11.79 5.34 -9.32
CA SER A 78 12.23 4.17 -8.53
C SER A 78 11.71 4.20 -7.09
N MET A 79 11.23 5.36 -6.62
CA MET A 79 10.70 5.59 -5.27
C MET A 79 11.50 4.88 -4.17
N PRO A 80 12.81 5.13 -4.04
CA PRO A 80 13.64 4.46 -3.05
C PRO A 80 13.15 4.76 -1.62
N SER A 81 13.27 3.79 -0.72
CA SER A 81 12.89 3.95 0.69
C SER A 81 13.88 4.80 1.48
N SER A 82 15.13 4.91 1.00
CA SER A 82 16.15 5.80 1.54
C SER A 82 17.08 6.33 0.45
N VAL A 83 17.59 7.55 0.66
CA VAL A 83 18.55 8.22 -0.23
C VAL A 83 19.66 8.85 0.62
N GLU A 84 20.91 8.60 0.23
CA GLU A 84 22.12 9.16 0.83
C GLU A 84 23.02 9.69 -0.29
N ILE A 85 23.41 10.97 -0.24
CA ILE A 85 24.34 11.56 -1.21
C ILE A 85 25.76 11.33 -0.71
N LEU A 86 26.55 10.57 -1.48
CA LEU A 86 27.95 10.27 -1.19
C LEU A 86 28.91 11.34 -1.74
N SER A 87 28.54 11.97 -2.87
CA SER A 87 29.27 13.09 -3.45
C SER A 87 28.35 13.95 -4.32
N PRO A 88 28.66 15.23 -4.56
CA PRO A 88 29.71 16.02 -3.90
C PRO A 88 29.32 16.49 -2.49
N ASP A 89 30.29 16.90 -1.68
CA ASP A 89 30.07 17.49 -0.34
C ASP A 89 29.24 18.79 -0.36
N LYS A 90 29.31 19.52 -1.49
CA LYS A 90 28.58 20.77 -1.70
C LYS A 90 27.93 20.76 -3.06
N MET A 91 26.62 20.97 -3.06
CA MET A 91 25.85 21.14 -4.28
C MET A 91 25.47 22.61 -4.46
N VAL A 92 25.67 23.13 -5.66
CA VAL A 92 25.22 24.47 -6.05
C VAL A 92 24.17 24.29 -7.14
N MET A 93 22.98 24.84 -6.90
CA MET A 93 21.85 24.76 -7.82
C MET A 93 21.24 26.13 -8.06
N LYS A 94 20.60 26.32 -9.21
CA LYS A 94 19.85 27.55 -9.48
C LYS A 94 18.57 27.53 -8.67
N LEU A 95 18.15 28.71 -8.23
CA LEU A 95 16.91 28.85 -7.47
C LEU A 95 15.69 28.35 -8.26
N GLY A 96 15.62 28.63 -9.57
CA GLY A 96 14.53 28.16 -10.42
C GLY A 96 14.45 26.63 -10.52
N ASP A 97 15.58 25.93 -10.53
CA ASP A 97 15.62 24.46 -10.57
C ASP A 97 15.11 23.89 -9.23
N LEU A 98 15.45 24.54 -8.10
CA LEU A 98 14.94 24.17 -6.78
C LEU A 98 13.44 24.41 -6.66
N GLU A 99 12.99 25.57 -7.12
CA GLU A 99 11.56 25.92 -7.15
C GLU A 99 10.76 24.94 -8.00
N GLY A 100 11.28 24.55 -9.18
CA GLY A 100 10.69 23.53 -10.04
C GLY A 100 10.54 22.20 -9.31
N PHE A 101 11.62 21.69 -8.72
CA PHE A 101 11.58 20.46 -7.93
C PHE A 101 10.58 20.50 -6.78
N ILE A 102 10.59 21.57 -5.98
CA ILE A 102 9.67 21.70 -4.85
C ILE A 102 8.21 21.71 -5.35
N ASN A 103 7.93 22.39 -6.46
CA ASN A 103 6.59 22.41 -7.04
C ASN A 103 6.14 21.03 -7.52
N ASP A 104 7.01 20.29 -8.22
CA ASP A 104 6.68 18.94 -8.71
C ASP A 104 6.50 17.94 -7.55
N PHE A 105 7.37 18.02 -6.54
CA PHE A 105 7.24 17.25 -5.31
C PHE A 105 5.92 17.54 -4.59
N GLN A 106 5.58 18.81 -4.43
CA GLN A 106 4.32 19.22 -3.80
C GLN A 106 3.10 18.81 -4.63
N ALA A 107 3.16 18.88 -5.95
CA ALA A 107 2.11 18.40 -6.83
C ALA A 107 1.87 16.89 -6.65
N LYS A 108 2.95 16.09 -6.60
CA LYS A 108 2.87 14.64 -6.37
C LYS A 108 2.32 14.30 -4.99
N LEU A 109 2.76 15.01 -3.94
CA LEU A 109 2.24 14.82 -2.58
C LEU A 109 0.76 15.20 -2.50
N HIS A 110 0.36 16.34 -3.05
CA HIS A 110 -1.03 16.79 -3.05
C HIS A 110 -1.93 15.82 -3.82
N PHE A 111 -1.48 15.32 -4.98
CA PHE A 111 -2.19 14.27 -5.71
C PHE A 111 -2.37 13.00 -4.88
N THR A 112 -1.30 12.54 -4.23
CA THR A 112 -1.32 11.32 -3.41
C THR A 112 -2.25 11.47 -2.20
N ASP A 113 -2.22 12.62 -1.52
CA ASP A 113 -3.14 12.94 -0.42
C ASP A 113 -4.61 12.96 -0.89
N ALA A 114 -4.89 13.59 -2.04
CA ALA A 114 -6.23 13.60 -2.61
C ALA A 114 -6.72 12.19 -2.98
N ALA A 115 -5.86 11.38 -3.58
CA ALA A 115 -6.16 9.98 -3.91
C ALA A 115 -6.44 9.15 -2.66
N TYR A 116 -5.62 9.30 -1.61
CA TYR A 116 -5.82 8.64 -0.32
C TYR A 116 -7.13 9.05 0.35
N LYS A 117 -7.42 10.35 0.44
CA LYS A 117 -8.67 10.87 1.02
C LYS A 117 -9.89 10.36 0.27
N LYS A 118 -9.83 10.31 -1.05
CA LYS A 118 -10.89 9.75 -1.89
C LYS A 118 -11.10 8.27 -1.57
N LEU A 119 -10.02 7.48 -1.53
CA LEU A 119 -10.08 6.05 -1.22
C LEU A 119 -10.66 5.79 0.18
N ASP A 120 -10.26 6.57 1.19
CA ASP A 120 -10.80 6.46 2.55
C ASP A 120 -12.30 6.80 2.60
N ALA A 121 -12.74 7.84 1.88
CA ALA A 121 -14.15 8.18 1.77
C ALA A 121 -14.97 7.07 1.09
N GLU A 122 -14.49 6.54 -0.04
CA GLU A 122 -15.12 5.42 -0.75
C GLU A 122 -15.18 4.17 0.12
N LYS A 123 -14.09 3.84 0.83
CA LYS A 123 -14.04 2.73 1.79
C LYS A 123 -15.06 2.87 2.90
N LYS A 124 -15.21 4.06 3.50
CA LYS A 124 -16.21 4.31 4.56
C LYS A 124 -17.64 4.09 4.06
N VAL A 125 -17.95 4.54 2.85
CA VAL A 125 -19.27 4.31 2.22
C VAL A 125 -19.48 2.82 1.94
N LEU A 126 -18.46 2.15 1.41
CA LEU A 126 -18.50 0.71 1.13
C LEU A 126 -18.71 -0.10 2.42
N ASP A 127 -17.90 0.17 3.46
CA ASP A 127 -17.99 -0.49 4.77
C ASP A 127 -19.41 -0.30 5.36
N HIS A 128 -19.97 0.91 5.28
CA HIS A 128 -21.34 1.19 5.71
C HIS A 128 -22.39 0.38 4.93
N ASN A 129 -22.26 0.34 3.61
CA ASN A 129 -23.19 -0.37 2.74
C ASN A 129 -23.11 -1.89 2.93
N VAL A 130 -21.91 -2.45 3.09
CA VAL A 130 -21.71 -3.88 3.39
C VAL A 130 -22.37 -4.23 4.72
N VAL A 131 -22.17 -3.43 5.76
CA VAL A 131 -22.82 -3.64 7.07
C VAL A 131 -24.34 -3.64 6.92
N ASN A 132 -24.92 -2.68 6.21
CA ASN A 132 -26.37 -2.62 5.99
C ASN A 132 -26.89 -3.80 5.16
N LEU A 133 -26.15 -4.21 4.12
CA LEU A 133 -26.51 -5.35 3.29
C LEU A 133 -26.50 -6.65 4.11
N CYS A 134 -25.46 -6.88 4.91
CA CYS A 134 -25.38 -8.02 5.83
C CYS A 134 -26.54 -8.01 6.83
N HIS A 135 -26.86 -6.86 7.42
CA HIS A 135 -28.03 -6.73 8.29
C HIS A 135 -29.33 -7.10 7.60
N ASN A 136 -29.54 -6.63 6.36
CA ASN A 136 -30.75 -6.94 5.60
C ASN A 136 -30.86 -8.43 5.29
N PHE A 137 -29.76 -9.10 4.94
CA PHE A 137 -29.75 -10.54 4.73
C PHE A 137 -30.01 -11.33 6.01
N ILE A 138 -29.40 -10.94 7.14
CA ILE A 138 -29.66 -11.57 8.45
C ILE A 138 -31.14 -11.42 8.82
N LEU A 139 -31.68 -10.20 8.74
CA LEU A 139 -33.09 -9.94 9.05
C LEU A 139 -34.03 -10.71 8.12
N PHE A 140 -33.69 -10.83 6.84
CA PHE A 140 -34.45 -11.63 5.89
C PHE A 140 -34.41 -13.12 6.23
N ALA A 141 -33.24 -13.68 6.54
CA ALA A 141 -33.07 -15.07 6.94
C ALA A 141 -33.81 -15.38 8.25
N CYS A 142 -33.75 -14.46 9.22
CA CYS A 142 -34.44 -14.54 10.52
C CYS A 142 -35.95 -14.30 10.46
N LYS A 143 -36.55 -14.11 9.26
CA LYS A 143 -38.01 -14.25 9.10
C LYS A 143 -38.48 -15.67 9.44
N LEU A 144 -37.59 -16.65 9.28
CA LEU A 144 -37.70 -17.97 9.87
C LEU A 144 -36.73 -18.06 11.05
N PRO A 145 -36.99 -18.87 12.08
CA PRO A 145 -36.05 -19.04 13.17
C PRO A 145 -34.72 -19.64 12.66
N GLN A 146 -33.59 -19.01 12.95
CA GLN A 146 -32.26 -19.45 12.49
C GLN A 146 -31.28 -19.62 13.66
N THR A 147 -30.38 -20.59 13.58
CA THR A 147 -29.20 -20.65 14.47
C THR A 147 -28.05 -19.81 13.91
N LEU A 148 -27.00 -19.56 14.72
CA LEU A 148 -25.80 -18.87 14.24
C LEU A 148 -25.09 -19.64 13.12
N GLU A 149 -25.12 -20.97 13.17
CA GLU A 149 -24.49 -21.84 12.17
C GLU A 149 -25.25 -21.74 10.82
N ASP A 150 -26.58 -21.73 10.87
CA ASP A 150 -27.40 -21.60 9.66
C ASP A 150 -27.22 -20.23 9.03
N LEU A 151 -27.23 -19.16 9.83
CA LEU A 151 -26.93 -17.82 9.34
C LEU A 151 -25.53 -17.77 8.73
N SER A 152 -24.51 -18.34 9.39
CA SER A 152 -23.13 -18.38 8.85
C SER A 152 -23.07 -19.00 7.46
N LYS A 153 -23.81 -20.09 7.22
CA LYS A 153 -23.93 -20.75 5.90
C LYS A 153 -24.68 -19.89 4.89
N LEU A 154 -25.75 -19.21 5.31
CA LEU A 154 -26.60 -18.41 4.42
C LEU A 154 -25.96 -17.08 3.99
N VAL A 155 -25.31 -16.35 4.90
CA VAL A 155 -24.63 -15.08 4.57
C VAL A 155 -23.19 -15.28 4.09
N GLY A 156 -22.64 -16.49 4.20
CA GLY A 156 -21.27 -16.79 3.77
C GLY A 156 -20.19 -16.13 4.64
N ILE A 157 -20.52 -15.81 5.90
CA ILE A 157 -19.60 -15.18 6.87
C ILE A 157 -19.34 -16.18 7.99
N LYS A 158 -18.07 -16.41 8.34
CA LYS A 158 -17.69 -17.28 9.46
C LYS A 158 -18.37 -16.81 10.76
N GLY A 159 -18.84 -17.76 11.58
CA GLY A 159 -19.64 -17.47 12.77
C GLY A 159 -18.99 -16.52 13.77
N ASP A 160 -17.67 -16.60 13.95
CA ASP A 160 -16.87 -15.69 14.79
C ASP A 160 -17.01 -14.23 14.35
N LYS A 161 -16.95 -13.96 13.04
CA LYS A 161 -17.11 -12.63 12.48
C LYS A 161 -18.57 -12.20 12.38
N LEU A 162 -19.50 -13.16 12.23
CA LEU A 162 -20.93 -12.89 12.11
C LEU A 162 -21.55 -12.40 13.42
N THR A 163 -21.02 -12.88 14.56
CA THR A 163 -21.53 -12.56 15.91
C THR A 163 -21.66 -11.05 16.14
N GLY A 164 -20.66 -10.26 15.69
CA GLY A 164 -20.71 -8.80 15.83
C GLY A 164 -21.88 -8.12 15.10
N PHE A 165 -22.30 -8.66 13.94
CA PHE A 165 -23.44 -8.13 13.19
C PHE A 165 -24.78 -8.49 13.85
N VAL A 166 -24.90 -9.72 14.35
CA VAL A 166 -26.10 -10.21 15.03
C VAL A 166 -26.30 -9.43 16.34
N ASP A 167 -25.25 -9.28 17.15
CA ASP A 167 -25.31 -8.53 18.41
C ASP A 167 -25.71 -7.08 18.19
N HIS A 168 -25.25 -6.46 17.10
CA HIS A 168 -25.64 -5.10 16.76
C HIS A 168 -27.12 -4.98 16.39
N LEU A 169 -27.68 -5.98 15.70
CA LEU A 169 -29.11 -6.04 15.40
C LEU A 169 -29.97 -6.27 16.66
N ILE A 170 -29.50 -7.09 17.59
CA ILE A 170 -30.14 -7.29 18.90
C ILE A 170 -30.13 -5.99 19.70
N LYS A 171 -28.97 -5.31 19.79
CA LYS A 171 -28.85 -4.00 20.47
C LYS A 171 -29.76 -2.93 19.86
N LYS A 172 -29.99 -2.99 18.54
CA LYS A 172 -30.93 -2.11 17.83
C LYS A 172 -32.41 -2.54 17.97
N GLY A 173 -32.69 -3.64 18.67
CA GLY A 173 -34.03 -4.18 18.86
C GLY A 173 -34.68 -4.73 17.58
N LYS A 174 -33.88 -5.00 16.53
CA LYS A 174 -34.39 -5.53 15.25
C LYS A 174 -34.43 -7.06 15.20
N LEU A 175 -33.81 -7.71 16.17
CA LEU A 175 -33.66 -9.16 16.23
C LEU A 175 -33.76 -9.60 17.69
N LYS A 176 -34.47 -10.71 17.94
CA LYS A 176 -34.66 -11.33 19.25
C LYS A 176 -33.88 -12.64 19.30
N LYS A 177 -33.28 -12.92 20.45
CA LYS A 177 -32.58 -14.18 20.73
C LYS A 177 -33.42 -14.99 21.70
N GLU A 178 -33.82 -16.20 21.30
CA GLU A 178 -34.58 -17.15 22.08
C GLU A 178 -33.76 -18.44 22.21
N GLY A 179 -32.99 -18.57 23.29
CA GLY A 179 -31.98 -19.62 23.42
C GLY A 179 -30.87 -19.47 22.37
N ASP A 180 -30.68 -20.48 21.53
CA ASP A 180 -29.69 -20.48 20.45
C ASP A 180 -30.25 -20.03 19.09
N ILE A 181 -31.52 -19.61 19.08
CA ILE A 181 -32.26 -19.26 17.87
C ILE A 181 -32.47 -17.75 17.80
N PHE A 182 -32.38 -17.22 16.59
CA PHE A 182 -32.53 -15.82 16.24
C PHE A 182 -33.76 -15.61 15.35
N VAL A 183 -34.60 -14.65 15.74
CA VAL A 183 -35.85 -14.32 15.03
C VAL A 183 -35.94 -12.81 14.82
N ALA A 184 -36.42 -12.37 13.66
CA ALA A 184 -36.67 -10.95 13.41
C ALA A 184 -37.72 -10.42 14.40
N ALA A 185 -37.43 -9.25 15.00
CA ALA A 185 -38.20 -8.69 16.10
C ALA A 185 -39.58 -8.15 15.69
#